data_AF-A0A6M8W0Y3-F1
#
_entry.id   AF-A0A6M8W0Y3-F1
#
_cell.length_a   1.000
_cell.length_b   1.000
_cell.length_c   1.000
_cell.angle_alpha   90.00
_cell.angle_beta   90.00
_cell.angle_gamma   90.00
#
_symmetry.space_group_name_H-M   'P 1'
#
loop_
_entity.id
_entity.type
_entity.pdbx_description
1 polymer ?
#
loop_
_entity_poly.entity_id
_entity_poly.type
_entity_poly.pdbx_seq_one_letter_code
_entity_poly.pdbx_strand_id
1 'polypeptide(L)'
;MKKYMAITIILCGIFSISGCATLTEDAMTPIAISFSDGVEGKCQLQNKRGVWTAELPTTIYVRKSDDGLKYDCKTDDGREVVGMIPSEMGGKIIASAVFLDFGITDAITDKHRRYPESFVVPVKKKK
;
A
#
# COMPACT_ATOMS: atom_id res chain seq x y z
N MET A 1 32.78 8.38 43.40
CA MET A 1 31.30 8.32 43.24
C MET A 1 30.81 8.94 41.93
N LYS A 2 31.18 10.19 41.57
CA LYS A 2 30.78 10.84 40.31
C LYS A 2 31.14 10.08 39.01
N LYS A 3 32.29 9.39 38.97
CA LYS A 3 32.74 8.62 37.80
C LYS A 3 31.83 7.41 37.48
N TYR A 4 31.32 6.75 38.51
CA TYR A 4 30.41 5.60 38.35
C TYR A 4 29.01 6.04 37.93
N MET A 5 28.54 7.20 38.42
CA MET A 5 27.26 7.79 38.02
C MET A 5 27.22 8.19 36.53
N ALA A 6 28.33 8.70 35.99
CA ALA A 6 28.44 9.00 34.55
C ALA A 6 28.43 7.73 33.68
N ILE A 7 29.08 6.65 34.14
CA ILE A 7 29.10 5.36 33.44
C ILE A 7 27.70 4.72 33.40
N THR A 8 26.95 4.80 34.50
CA THR A 8 25.57 4.26 34.56
C THR A 8 24.61 5.02 33.63
N ILE A 9 24.77 6.34 33.48
CA ILE A 9 23.94 7.15 32.56
C ILE A 9 24.24 6.83 31.10
N ILE A 10 25.51 6.63 30.74
CA ILE A 10 25.91 6.25 29.37
C ILE A 10 25.39 4.84 29.02
N LEU A 11 25.46 3.90 29.98
CA LEU A 11 24.98 2.53 29.77
C LEU A 11 23.45 2.46 29.61
N CYS A 12 22.70 3.31 30.32
CA CYS A 12 21.25 3.42 30.18
C CYS A 12 20.82 4.05 28.84
N GLY A 13 21.61 4.98 28.29
CA GLY A 13 21.32 5.64 27.02
C GLY A 13 21.36 4.71 25.80
N ILE A 14 22.19 3.67 25.83
CA ILE A 14 22.33 2.70 24.72
C ILE A 14 21.10 1.79 24.59
N PHE A 15 20.41 1.50 25.70
CA PHE A 15 19.18 0.69 25.70
C PHE A 15 17.95 1.44 25.16
N SER A 16 17.99 2.77 25.10
CA SER A 16 16.85 3.59 24.66
C SER A 16 16.68 3.68 23.13
N ILE A 17 17.57 3.07 22.34
CA ILE A 17 17.56 3.15 20.86
C ILE A 17 16.97 1.88 20.21
N SER A 18 16.33 0.99 20.97
CA SER A 18 15.60 -0.15 20.41
C SER A 18 14.24 0.27 19.80
N GLY A 19 14.27 1.22 18.87
CA GLY A 19 13.16 1.50 17.98
C GLY A 19 13.38 0.75 16.67
N CYS A 20 12.52 -0.20 16.32
CA CYS A 20 12.48 -0.79 14.98
C CYS A 20 11.98 0.26 13.97
N ALA A 21 12.87 1.15 13.53
CA ALA A 21 12.60 1.96 12.35
C ALA A 21 12.74 1.06 11.12
N THR A 22 11.62 0.50 10.63
CA THR A 22 11.62 -0.11 9.29
C THR A 22 11.72 1.01 8.26
N LEU A 23 12.88 1.11 7.60
CA LEU A 23 13.12 2.08 6.52
C LEU A 23 12.44 1.65 5.22
N THR A 24 12.11 0.37 5.06
CA THR A 24 11.41 -0.14 3.87
C THR A 24 9.90 0.01 4.06
N GLU A 25 9.22 0.51 3.03
CA GLU A 25 7.75 0.59 3.03
C GLU A 25 7.13 -0.82 2.93
N ASP A 26 5.93 -0.99 3.48
CA ASP A 26 5.19 -2.25 3.30
C ASP A 26 4.89 -2.45 1.81
N ALA A 27 5.04 -3.70 1.34
CA ALA A 27 4.71 -4.08 -0.03
C ALA A 27 3.20 -4.16 -0.25
N MET A 28 2.42 -4.40 0.81
CA MET A 28 0.97 -4.41 0.77
C MET A 28 0.44 -3.01 1.07
N THR A 29 -0.61 -2.59 0.37
CA THR A 29 -1.33 -1.35 0.63
C THR A 29 -2.83 -1.65 0.75
N PRO A 30 -3.52 -1.10 1.77
CA PRO A 30 -4.96 -1.16 1.84
C PRO A 30 -5.56 -0.24 0.77
N ILE A 31 -6.62 -0.71 0.11
CA ILE A 31 -7.46 0.10 -0.78
C ILE A 31 -8.91 -0.13 -0.39
N ALA A 32 -9.62 0.94 -0.03
CA ALA A 32 -11.07 0.93 0.15
C ALA A 32 -11.73 1.04 -1.22
N ILE A 33 -12.51 0.03 -1.61
CA ILE A 33 -13.16 -0.04 -2.93
C ILE A 33 -14.67 -0.18 -2.77
N SER A 34 -15.41 0.62 -3.53
CA SER A 34 -16.87 0.58 -3.60
C SER A 34 -17.37 0.89 -5.00
N PHE A 35 -18.63 0.54 -5.30
CA PHE A 35 -19.30 0.98 -6.51
C PHE A 35 -19.89 2.39 -6.36
N SER A 36 -19.92 3.17 -7.43
CA SER A 36 -20.39 4.57 -7.43
C SER A 36 -21.85 4.76 -7.01
N ASP A 37 -22.65 3.71 -7.07
CA ASP A 37 -24.07 3.70 -6.71
C ASP A 37 -24.36 2.94 -5.40
N GLY A 38 -23.32 2.46 -4.72
CA GLY A 38 -23.42 1.79 -3.42
C GLY A 38 -23.99 0.37 -3.44
N VAL A 39 -24.16 -0.22 -4.62
CA VAL A 39 -24.59 -1.62 -4.75
C VAL A 39 -23.46 -2.56 -4.33
N GLU A 40 -23.79 -3.79 -3.95
CA GLU A 40 -22.82 -4.84 -3.64
C GLU A 40 -22.38 -5.62 -4.89
N GLY A 41 -21.29 -6.36 -4.79
CA GLY A 41 -20.83 -7.21 -5.87
C GLY A 41 -19.44 -7.77 -5.66
N LYS A 42 -18.86 -8.33 -6.72
CA LYS A 42 -17.54 -8.98 -6.69
C LYS A 42 -16.59 -8.34 -7.67
N CYS A 43 -15.34 -8.17 -7.26
CA CYS A 43 -14.27 -7.72 -8.13
C CYS A 43 -13.06 -8.64 -8.07
N GLN A 44 -12.48 -8.89 -9.23
CA GLN A 44 -11.13 -9.41 -9.36
C GLN A 44 -10.18 -8.26 -9.63
N LEU A 45 -9.11 -8.16 -8.84
CA LEU A 45 -8.07 -7.16 -8.96
C LEU A 45 -6.78 -7.84 -9.38
N GLN A 46 -6.02 -7.27 -10.30
CA GLN A 46 -4.79 -7.87 -10.81
C GLN A 46 -3.73 -6.83 -11.16
N ASN A 47 -2.48 -7.16 -10.84
CA ASN A 47 -1.29 -6.51 -11.40
C ASN A 47 -0.21 -7.57 -11.66
N LYS A 48 1.00 -7.15 -12.06
CA LYS A 48 2.12 -8.09 -12.30
C LYS A 48 2.55 -8.91 -11.07
N ARG A 49 2.15 -8.52 -9.86
CA ARG A 49 2.56 -9.13 -8.58
C ARG A 49 1.52 -10.06 -7.97
N GLY A 50 0.28 -10.07 -8.46
CA GLY A 50 -0.77 -10.93 -7.91
C GLY A 50 -2.15 -10.70 -8.49
N VAL A 51 -3.07 -11.57 -8.05
CA VAL A 51 -4.51 -11.51 -8.31
C VAL A 51 -5.22 -11.61 -6.98
N TRP A 52 -6.22 -10.76 -6.77
CA TRP A 52 -7.03 -10.70 -5.57
C TRP A 52 -8.50 -10.72 -5.92
N THR A 53 -9.34 -11.24 -5.03
CA THR A 53 -10.80 -11.23 -5.19
C THR A 53 -11.41 -10.60 -3.95
N ALA A 54 -12.37 -9.70 -4.18
CA ALA A 54 -12.99 -8.88 -3.15
C ALA A 54 -14.51 -8.84 -3.34
N GLU A 55 -15.26 -8.86 -2.23
CA GLU A 55 -16.69 -8.55 -2.21
C GLU A 55 -16.84 -7.08 -1.80
N LEU A 56 -17.44 -6.27 -2.66
CA LEU A 56 -17.54 -4.82 -2.50
C LEU A 56 -18.87 -4.44 -1.84
N PRO A 57 -18.89 -3.39 -1.00
CA PRO A 57 -17.78 -2.52 -0.62
C PRO A 57 -16.85 -3.15 0.42
N THR A 58 -15.53 -3.00 0.26
CA THR A 58 -14.56 -3.53 1.23
C THR A 58 -13.22 -2.80 1.19
N THR A 59 -12.38 -3.05 2.20
CA THR A 59 -10.96 -2.69 2.17
C THR A 59 -10.13 -3.94 1.92
N ILE A 60 -9.39 -3.96 0.83
CA ILE A 60 -8.53 -5.08 0.46
C ILE A 60 -7.06 -4.67 0.47
N TYR A 61 -6.20 -5.56 0.96
CA TYR A 61 -4.75 -5.40 0.89
C TYR A 61 -4.24 -5.99 -0.42
N VAL A 62 -3.68 -5.13 -1.26
CA VAL A 62 -3.06 -5.53 -2.53
C VAL A 62 -1.57 -5.24 -2.51
N ARG A 63 -0.81 -6.04 -3.24
CA ARG A 63 0.63 -5.80 -3.36
C ARG A 63 0.88 -4.67 -4.35
N LYS A 64 1.65 -3.66 -3.95
CA LYS A 64 2.10 -2.57 -4.80
C LYS A 64 2.89 -3.08 -6.00
N SER A 65 2.73 -2.39 -7.12
CA SER A 65 3.46 -2.64 -8.36
C SER A 65 3.61 -1.35 -9.13
N ASP A 66 4.61 -1.25 -10.00
CA ASP A 66 4.71 -0.22 -11.06
C ASP A 66 3.63 -0.33 -12.17
N ASP A 67 2.98 -1.49 -12.31
CA ASP A 67 1.85 -1.73 -13.20
C ASP A 67 0.55 -1.22 -12.57
N GLY A 68 -0.38 -0.78 -13.40
CA GLY A 68 -1.71 -0.40 -12.92
C GLY A 68 -2.47 -1.60 -12.36
N LEU A 69 -3.31 -1.37 -11.35
CA LEU A 69 -4.16 -2.40 -10.78
C LEU A 69 -5.42 -2.52 -11.62
N LYS A 70 -5.48 -3.53 -12.49
CA LYS A 70 -6.65 -3.86 -13.30
C LYS A 70 -7.76 -4.36 -12.38
N TYR A 71 -9.00 -3.96 -12.66
CA TYR A 71 -10.17 -4.50 -12.00
C TYR A 71 -11.17 -5.02 -13.03
N ASP A 72 -11.77 -6.16 -12.71
CA ASP A 72 -12.93 -6.73 -13.39
C ASP A 72 -14.00 -6.97 -12.33
N CYS A 73 -15.09 -6.23 -12.42
CA CYS A 73 -16.10 -6.14 -11.38
C CYS A 73 -17.48 -6.47 -11.94
N LYS A 74 -18.24 -7.22 -11.15
CA LYS A 74 -19.63 -7.55 -11.41
C LYS A 74 -20.49 -7.17 -10.21
N THR A 75 -21.45 -6.28 -10.42
CA THR A 75 -22.44 -5.94 -9.40
C THR A 75 -23.47 -7.07 -9.25
N ASP A 76 -24.12 -7.16 -8.11
CA ASP A 76 -25.14 -8.19 -7.86
C ASP A 76 -26.38 -8.06 -8.76
N ASP A 77 -26.63 -6.86 -9.29
CA ASP A 77 -27.65 -6.63 -10.29
C ASP A 77 -27.21 -6.94 -11.73
N GLY A 78 -26.00 -7.50 -11.90
CA GLY A 78 -25.50 -8.11 -13.13
C GLY A 78 -24.74 -7.18 -14.08
N ARG A 79 -24.40 -5.96 -13.66
CA ARG A 79 -23.60 -5.04 -14.49
C ARG A 79 -22.13 -5.37 -14.35
N GLU A 80 -21.43 -5.37 -15.47
CA GLU A 80 -19.99 -5.63 -15.53
C GLU A 80 -19.23 -4.35 -15.85
N VAL A 81 -18.12 -4.14 -15.16
CA VAL A 81 -17.24 -2.99 -15.34
C VAL A 81 -15.80 -3.42 -15.22
N VAL A 82 -15.02 -3.07 -16.24
CA VAL A 82 -13.58 -3.31 -16.29
C VAL A 82 -12.84 -1.99 -16.35
N GLY A 83 -11.66 -1.94 -15.74
CA GLY A 83 -10.83 -0.76 -15.76
C GLY A 83 -9.49 -0.97 -15.08
N MET A 84 -8.83 0.14 -14.77
CA MET A 84 -7.51 0.14 -14.16
C MET A 84 -7.37 1.31 -13.19
N ILE A 85 -6.78 1.04 -12.03
CA ILE A 85 -6.34 2.04 -11.07
C ILE A 85 -4.85 2.32 -11.35
N PRO A 86 -4.46 3.55 -11.66
CA PRO A 86 -3.07 3.87 -11.98
C PRO A 86 -2.16 3.66 -10.77
N SER A 87 -0.93 3.22 -11.04
CA SER A 87 0.14 3.17 -10.04
C SER A 87 0.96 4.45 -10.08
N GLU A 88 1.12 5.09 -8.94
CA GLU A 88 1.87 6.33 -8.78
C GLU A 88 3.17 6.12 -8.00
N MET A 89 4.15 7.00 -8.20
CA MET A 89 5.36 7.02 -7.36
C MET A 89 5.07 7.74 -6.04
N GLY A 90 5.32 7.09 -4.92
CA GLY A 90 5.25 7.72 -3.61
C GLY A 90 6.35 8.76 -3.42
N GLY A 91 6.04 9.91 -2.81
CA GLY A 91 6.97 11.03 -2.64
C GLY A 91 8.20 10.79 -1.75
N LYS A 92 8.36 9.60 -1.15
CA LYS A 92 9.49 9.28 -0.26
C LYS A 92 10.79 8.90 -0.99
N ILE A 93 10.79 8.82 -2.33
CA ILE A 93 11.94 8.43 -3.16
C ILE A 93 13.20 9.28 -2.91
N ILE A 94 13.05 10.57 -2.60
CA ILE A 94 14.19 11.50 -2.63
C ILE A 94 15.10 11.38 -1.40
N ALA A 95 14.59 10.91 -0.25
CA ALA A 95 15.40 10.80 0.97
C ALA A 95 16.11 9.44 1.11
N SER A 96 15.48 8.34 0.68
CA SER A 96 15.98 6.97 0.88
C SER A 96 16.91 6.49 -0.25
N ALA A 97 16.78 7.00 -1.47
CA ALA A 97 17.64 6.60 -2.59
C ALA A 97 19.07 7.17 -2.53
N VAL A 98 19.28 8.28 -1.81
CA VAL A 98 20.57 9.00 -1.81
C VAL A 98 21.52 8.54 -0.69
N PHE A 99 21.02 7.87 0.36
CA PHE A 99 21.84 7.64 1.56
C PHE A 99 21.95 6.18 2.05
N LEU A 100 21.09 5.23 1.64
CA LEU A 100 21.13 3.84 2.15
C LEU A 100 20.60 2.81 1.13
N ASP A 101 21.23 1.62 1.10
CA ASP A 101 20.92 0.45 0.23
C ASP A 101 19.42 0.04 0.20
N PHE A 102 18.65 0.41 1.23
CA PHE A 102 17.21 0.15 1.33
C PHE A 102 16.38 0.89 0.26
N GLY A 103 16.82 2.05 -0.25
CA GLY A 103 16.14 2.74 -1.35
C GLY A 103 16.20 1.99 -2.68
N ILE A 104 17.28 1.24 -2.91
CA ILE A 104 17.45 0.38 -4.09
C ILE A 104 16.52 -0.84 -3.98
N THR A 105 16.42 -1.44 -2.78
CA THR A 105 15.51 -2.57 -2.54
C THR A 105 14.06 -2.16 -2.76
N ASP A 106 13.63 -0.99 -2.28
CA ASP A 106 12.27 -0.48 -2.48
C ASP A 106 12.01 -0.09 -3.95
N ALA A 107 13.03 0.37 -4.68
CA ALA A 107 12.97 0.60 -6.12
C ALA A 107 12.76 -0.70 -6.91
N ILE A 108 13.52 -1.75 -6.59
CA ILE A 108 13.45 -3.07 -7.27
C ILE A 108 12.14 -3.81 -6.93
N THR A 109 11.69 -3.71 -5.67
CA THR A 109 10.50 -4.45 -5.20
C THR A 109 9.19 -3.69 -5.34
N ASP A 110 9.21 -2.52 -6.00
CA ASP A 110 8.05 -1.63 -6.23
C ASP A 110 7.36 -1.12 -4.95
N LYS A 111 8.00 -1.22 -3.79
CA LYS A 111 7.44 -0.79 -2.49
C LYS A 111 7.21 0.72 -2.41
N HIS A 112 7.96 1.47 -3.21
CA HIS A 112 7.80 2.91 -3.37
C HIS A 112 6.56 3.33 -4.17
N ARG A 113 5.89 2.37 -4.82
CA ARG A 113 4.67 2.63 -5.60
C ARG A 113 3.47 2.76 -4.69
N ARG A 114 2.43 3.44 -5.17
CA ARG A 114 1.19 3.64 -4.45
C ARG A 114 -0.01 3.49 -5.38
N TYR A 115 -1.03 2.87 -4.83
CA TYR A 115 -2.41 2.98 -5.32
C TYR A 115 -3.14 3.97 -4.40
N PRO A 116 -4.24 4.58 -4.85
CA PRO A 116 -5.05 5.44 -4.00
C PRO A 116 -5.60 4.66 -2.79
N GLU A 117 -5.74 5.35 -1.66
CA GLU A 117 -6.27 4.76 -0.42
C GLU A 117 -7.76 4.39 -0.54
N SER A 118 -8.49 5.11 -1.41
CA SER A 118 -9.87 4.80 -1.76
C SER A 118 -10.11 4.94 -3.26
N PHE A 119 -10.94 4.05 -3.80
CA PHE A 119 -11.30 4.05 -5.20
C PHE A 119 -12.78 3.71 -5.40
N VAL A 120 -13.48 4.56 -6.15
CA VAL A 120 -14.90 4.36 -6.48
C VAL A 120 -14.99 3.85 -7.91
N VAL A 121 -15.47 2.62 -8.06
CA VAL A 121 -15.67 1.98 -9.36
C VAL A 121 -16.91 2.60 -10.04
N PRO A 122 -16.76 3.25 -11.20
CA PRO A 122 -17.87 3.91 -11.86
C PRO A 122 -18.79 2.88 -12.54
N VAL A 123 -20.03 2.78 -12.08
CA VAL A 123 -21.05 1.92 -12.70
C VAL A 123 -22.06 2.76 -13.44
N LYS A 124 -22.48 2.32 -14.63
CA LYS A 124 -23.57 2.96 -15.37
C LYS A 124 -24.84 2.92 -14.53
N LYS A 125 -25.53 4.06 -14.42
CA LYS A 125 -26.84 4.13 -13.78
C LYS A 125 -27.80 3.14 -14.46
N LYS A 126 -28.53 2.38 -13.65
CA LYS A 126 -29.66 1.58 -14.12
C LYS A 126 -30.73 2.54 -14.66
N LYS A 127 -31.15 2.33 -15.91
CA LYS A 127 -32.26 3.08 -16.52
C LYS A 127 -33.59 2.63 -15.94
#